data_AF-A0A2V7I0U1-F1
#
_entry.id   AF-A0A2V7I0U1-F1
#
_cell.length_a   1.000
_cell.length_b   1.000
_cell.length_c   1.000
_cell.angle_alpha   90.00
_cell.angle_beta   90.00
_cell.angle_gamma   90.00
#
_symmetry.space_group_name_H-M   'P 1'
#
loop_
_entity.id
_entity.type
_entity.pdbx_description
1 polymer ?
#
loop_
_entity_poly.entity_id
_entity_poly.type
_entity_poly.pdbx_seq_one_letter_code
_entity_poly.pdbx_strand_id
1 'polypeptide(L)'
;MPHDVTLLRDIALGIVFAALVAHVARVIRQPLILGYIAGGVLLSPRLGLGLVTSVESIELISEIGLILLLFIIGLEIDLRELRRLGRSMLALGVGQFVINALLGLLFFGWLGYRPGGGNFDLLYLAIVISLSSTLIVVKLLRDKFELKVLSGR
;
A
#
# COMPACT_ATOMS: atom_id res chain seq x y z
N MET A 1 -16.12 -24.70 -15.23
CA MET A 1 -15.06 -25.56 -15.79
C MET A 1 -13.96 -24.77 -16.51
N PRO A 2 -14.21 -23.82 -17.45
CA PRO A 2 -13.12 -22.99 -17.99
C PRO A 2 -12.70 -21.83 -17.05
N HIS A 3 -13.62 -21.30 -16.22
CA HIS A 3 -13.33 -20.18 -15.31
C HIS A 3 -12.40 -20.53 -14.14
N ASP A 4 -12.43 -21.78 -13.68
CA ASP A 4 -11.61 -22.23 -12.55
C ASP A 4 -10.12 -22.33 -12.93
N VAL A 5 -9.86 -22.76 -14.18
CA VAL A 5 -8.51 -22.93 -14.72
C VAL A 5 -7.88 -21.56 -15.04
N THR A 6 -8.67 -20.60 -15.53
CA THR A 6 -8.20 -19.22 -15.77
C THR A 6 -7.85 -18.51 -14.46
N LEU A 7 -8.65 -18.71 -13.40
CA LEU A 7 -8.36 -18.14 -12.09
C LEU A 7 -7.05 -18.68 -11.52
N LEU A 8 -6.86 -20.00 -11.52
CA LEU A 8 -5.64 -20.63 -11.01
C LEU A 8 -4.41 -20.16 -11.79
N ARG A 9 -4.53 -20.04 -13.12
CA ARG A 9 -3.48 -19.50 -13.98
C ARG A 9 -3.14 -18.06 -13.62
N ASP A 10 -4.15 -17.21 -13.44
CA ASP A 10 -3.92 -15.79 -13.15
C ASP A 10 -3.29 -15.58 -11.76
N ILE A 11 -3.67 -16.38 -10.77
CA ILE A 11 -3.01 -16.41 -9.45
C ILE A 11 -1.56 -16.87 -9.59
N ALA A 12 -1.32 -17.96 -10.33
CA ALA A 12 0.03 -18.48 -10.55
C ALA A 12 0.92 -17.43 -11.24
N LEU A 13 0.41 -16.75 -12.27
CA LEU A 13 1.09 -15.65 -12.92
C LEU A 13 1.35 -14.50 -11.94
N GLY A 14 0.35 -14.13 -11.12
CA GLY A 14 0.47 -13.15 -10.06
C GLY A 14 1.64 -13.43 -9.12
N ILE A 15 1.72 -14.67 -8.60
CA ILE A 15 2.78 -15.10 -7.69
C ILE A 15 4.15 -15.08 -8.38
N VAL A 16 4.24 -15.60 -9.61
CA VAL A 16 5.51 -15.66 -10.36
C VAL A 16 6.05 -14.26 -10.67
N PHE A 17 5.21 -13.36 -11.19
CA PHE A 17 5.62 -11.99 -11.48
C PHE A 17 5.93 -11.21 -10.22
N ALA A 18 5.12 -11.34 -9.17
CA ALA A 18 5.39 -10.72 -7.88
C ALA A 18 6.75 -11.17 -7.34
N ALA A 19 7.07 -12.47 -7.40
CA ALA A 19 8.36 -13.01 -6.95
C ALA A 19 9.52 -12.51 -7.81
N LEU A 20 9.38 -12.52 -9.14
CA LEU A 20 10.43 -12.09 -10.07
C LEU A 20 10.74 -10.60 -9.91
N VAL A 21 9.71 -9.75 -9.90
CA VAL A 21 9.89 -8.30 -9.79
C VAL A 21 10.33 -7.92 -8.37
N ALA A 22 9.85 -8.58 -7.32
CA ALA A 22 10.35 -8.39 -5.96
C ALA A 22 11.80 -8.85 -5.80
N HIS A 23 12.23 -9.91 -6.50
CA HIS A 23 13.63 -10.32 -6.53
C HIS A 23 14.50 -9.25 -7.19
N VAL A 24 14.08 -8.71 -8.34
CA VAL A 24 14.77 -7.59 -8.99
C VAL A 24 14.82 -6.40 -8.04
N ALA A 25 13.69 -6.02 -7.42
CA ALA A 25 13.63 -4.93 -6.44
C ALA A 25 14.62 -5.13 -5.29
N ARG A 26 14.75 -6.36 -4.78
CA ARG A 26 15.74 -6.71 -3.76
C ARG A 26 17.17 -6.49 -4.24
N VAL A 27 17.51 -6.93 -5.45
CA VAL A 27 18.85 -6.77 -6.03
C VAL A 27 19.23 -5.29 -6.15
N ILE A 28 18.28 -4.44 -6.55
CA ILE A 28 18.48 -2.98 -6.62
C ILE A 28 18.29 -2.26 -5.26
N ARG A 29 18.20 -3.01 -4.16
CA ARG A 29 18.02 -2.51 -2.77
C ARG A 29 16.76 -1.68 -2.55
N GLN A 30 15.73 -1.93 -3.36
CA GLN A 30 14.42 -1.35 -3.21
C GLN A 30 13.53 -2.21 -2.31
N PRO A 31 12.55 -1.60 -1.62
CA PRO A 31 11.51 -2.34 -0.92
C PRO A 31 10.78 -3.39 -1.74
N LEU A 32 10.51 -4.55 -1.13
CA LEU A 32 9.78 -5.64 -1.79
C LEU A 32 8.36 -5.25 -2.19
N ILE A 33 7.69 -4.41 -1.39
CA ILE A 33 6.35 -3.91 -1.68
C ILE A 33 6.28 -3.20 -3.03
N LEU A 34 7.32 -2.43 -3.38
CA LEU A 34 7.38 -1.79 -4.70
C LEU A 34 7.45 -2.82 -5.82
N GLY A 35 8.18 -3.93 -5.59
CA GLY A 35 8.23 -5.04 -6.54
C GLY A 35 6.89 -5.75 -6.72
N TYR A 36 6.14 -5.95 -5.64
CA TYR A 36 4.78 -6.52 -5.72
C TYR A 36 3.82 -5.62 -6.49
N ILE A 37 3.83 -4.30 -6.21
CA ILE A 37 3.00 -3.32 -6.92
C ILE A 37 3.38 -3.28 -8.40
N ALA A 38 4.67 -3.20 -8.71
CA ALA A 38 5.16 -3.17 -10.09
C ALA A 38 4.83 -4.47 -10.85
N GLY A 39 4.95 -5.63 -10.20
CA GLY A 39 4.54 -6.92 -10.76
C GLY A 39 3.04 -6.97 -11.10
N GLY A 40 2.19 -6.43 -10.21
CA GLY A 40 0.75 -6.30 -10.47
C GLY A 40 0.44 -5.34 -11.62
N VAL A 41 1.13 -4.20 -11.71
CA VAL A 41 1.00 -3.25 -12.82
C VAL A 41 1.41 -3.89 -14.15
N LEU A 42 2.52 -4.64 -14.16
CA LEU A 42 2.99 -5.38 -15.34
C LEU A 42 2.02 -6.45 -15.82
N LEU A 43 1.29 -7.09 -14.90
CA LEU A 43 0.26 -8.07 -15.24
C LEU A 43 -1.09 -7.45 -15.64
N SER A 44 -1.27 -6.15 -15.38
CA SER A 44 -2.54 -5.46 -15.62
C SER A 44 -2.96 -5.51 -17.10
N PRO A 45 -4.25 -5.76 -17.40
CA PRO A 45 -4.81 -5.64 -18.75
C PRO A 45 -4.67 -4.26 -19.38
N ARG A 46 -4.71 -3.20 -18.57
CA ARG A 46 -4.78 -1.82 -19.06
C ARG A 46 -3.43 -1.12 -19.13
N LEU A 47 -2.53 -1.45 -18.19
CA LEU A 47 -1.23 -0.78 -18.04
C LEU A 47 -0.04 -1.68 -18.37
N GLY A 48 -0.24 -2.99 -18.52
CA GLY A 48 0.82 -3.98 -18.62
C GLY A 48 0.70 -4.92 -19.82
N LEU A 49 1.15 -6.16 -19.63
CA LEU A 49 1.23 -7.20 -20.65
C LEU A 49 -0.13 -7.86 -20.96
N GLY A 50 -1.18 -7.54 -20.19
CA GLY A 50 -2.52 -8.11 -20.38
C GLY A 50 -2.60 -9.63 -20.27
N LEU A 51 -1.74 -10.21 -19.44
CA LEU A 51 -1.67 -11.66 -19.23
C LEU A 51 -2.78 -12.18 -18.30
N VAL A 52 -3.33 -11.31 -17.46
CA VAL A 52 -4.44 -11.60 -16.55
C VAL A 52 -5.75 -11.28 -17.24
N THR A 53 -6.74 -12.15 -17.12
CA THR A 53 -8.04 -11.99 -17.77
C THR A 53 -9.21 -11.97 -16.78
N SER A 54 -9.05 -12.57 -15.61
CA SER A 54 -10.06 -12.67 -14.56
C SER A 54 -9.88 -11.59 -13.48
N VAL A 55 -9.98 -10.31 -13.87
CA VAL A 55 -9.77 -9.16 -12.95
C VAL A 55 -10.73 -9.20 -11.75
N GLU A 56 -12.01 -9.44 -11.99
CA GLU A 56 -13.04 -9.49 -10.95
C GLU A 56 -12.77 -10.59 -9.90
N SER A 57 -12.35 -11.77 -10.35
CA SER A 57 -12.02 -12.88 -9.44
C SER A 57 -10.76 -12.60 -8.62
N ILE A 58 -9.77 -11.91 -9.19
CA ILE A 58 -8.56 -11.50 -8.46
C ILE A 58 -8.89 -10.41 -7.45
N GLU A 59 -9.81 -9.50 -7.77
CA GLU A 59 -10.28 -8.46 -6.85
C GLU A 59 -10.92 -9.09 -5.60
N LEU A 60 -11.82 -10.06 -5.77
CA LEU A 60 -12.43 -10.80 -4.66
C LEU A 60 -11.39 -11.51 -3.77
N ILE A 61 -10.40 -12.18 -4.38
CA ILE A 61 -9.33 -12.85 -3.62
C ILE A 61 -8.45 -11.83 -2.88
N SER A 62 -8.17 -10.69 -3.51
CA SER A 62 -7.37 -9.62 -2.91
C SER A 62 -8.10 -8.99 -1.72
N GLU A 63 -9.42 -8.80 -1.82
CA GLU A 63 -10.26 -8.31 -0.73
C GLU A 63 -10.27 -9.29 0.44
N ILE A 64 -10.44 -10.60 0.18
CA ILE A 64 -10.36 -11.63 1.22
C ILE A 64 -8.97 -11.62 1.87
N GLY A 65 -7.90 -11.55 1.07
CA GLY A 65 -6.53 -11.46 1.58
C GLY A 65 -6.30 -10.23 2.46
N LEU A 66 -6.85 -9.08 2.08
CA LEU A 66 -6.80 -7.84 2.86
C LEU A 66 -7.60 -7.95 4.16
N ILE A 67 -8.80 -8.55 4.13
CA ILE A 67 -9.61 -8.80 5.33
C ILE A 67 -8.85 -9.70 6.31
N LEU A 68 -8.28 -10.81 5.82
CA LEU A 68 -7.50 -11.73 6.66
C LEU A 68 -6.26 -11.04 7.25
N LEU A 69 -5.57 -10.21 6.47
CA LEU A 69 -4.43 -9.43 6.94
C LEU A 69 -4.84 -8.45 8.04
N LEU A 70 -5.91 -7.68 7.84
CA LEU A 70 -6.42 -6.73 8.83
C LEU A 70 -6.94 -7.44 10.09
N PHE A 71 -7.51 -8.64 9.94
CA PHE A 71 -7.92 -9.47 11.05
C PHE A 71 -6.72 -9.93 11.89
N ILE A 72 -5.66 -10.44 11.27
CA ILE A 72 -4.43 -10.83 11.97
C ILE A 72 -3.80 -9.63 12.68
N ILE A 73 -3.71 -8.48 12.00
CA ILE A 73 -3.24 -7.23 12.62
C ILE A 73 -4.10 -6.89 13.84
N GLY A 74 -5.42 -7.04 13.75
CA GLY A 74 -6.35 -6.84 14.86
C GLY A 74 -6.08 -7.79 16.04
N LEU A 75 -5.72 -9.05 15.79
CA LEU A 75 -5.38 -10.04 16.82
C LEU A 75 -4.03 -9.76 17.50
N GLU A 76 -3.08 -9.13 16.80
CA GLU A 76 -1.76 -8.76 17.33
C GLU A 76 -1.79 -7.49 18.22
N ILE A 77 -2.87 -6.70 18.18
CA ILE A 77 -2.97 -5.45 18.94
C ILE A 77 -3.24 -5.72 20.43
N ASP A 78 -2.32 -5.27 21.30
CA ASP A 78 -2.56 -5.20 22.74
C ASP A 78 -3.45 -3.99 23.09
N LEU A 79 -4.71 -4.25 23.48
CA LEU A 79 -5.68 -3.22 23.86
C LEU A 79 -5.25 -2.40 25.09
N ARG A 80 -4.45 -2.95 26.00
CA ARG A 80 -3.95 -2.24 27.19
C ARG A 80 -2.88 -1.25 26.79
N GLU A 81 -1.95 -1.68 25.93
CA GLU A 81 -0.93 -0.80 25.36
C GLU A 81 -1.55 0.29 24.49
N LEU A 82 -2.53 -0.07 23.66
CA LEU A 82 -3.32 0.89 22.87
C LEU A 82 -4.03 1.91 23.76
N ARG A 83 -4.60 1.52 24.90
CA ARG A 83 -5.24 2.46 25.82
C ARG A 83 -4.22 3.36 26.53
N ARG A 84 -3.05 2.83 26.87
CA ARG A 84 -1.96 3.59 27.51
C ARG A 84 -1.37 4.64 26.56
N LEU A 85 -1.10 4.26 25.32
CA LEU A 85 -0.48 5.11 24.30
C LEU A 85 -1.51 5.88 23.48
N GLY A 86 -2.78 5.50 23.54
CA GLY A 86 -3.84 5.94 22.61
C GLY A 86 -4.05 7.44 22.58
N ARG A 87 -4.01 8.13 23.74
CA ARG A 87 -4.17 9.59 23.76
C ARG A 87 -3.02 10.31 23.07
N SER A 88 -1.78 9.85 23.30
CA SER A 88 -0.59 10.41 22.63
C SER A 88 -0.58 10.05 21.14
N MET A 89 -0.94 8.82 20.78
CA MET A 89 -1.04 8.38 19.39
C MET A 89 -2.12 9.14 18.62
N LEU A 90 -3.28 9.40 19.23
CA LEU A 90 -4.34 10.21 18.63
C LEU A 90 -3.89 11.67 18.46
N ALA A 91 -3.27 12.26 19.47
CA ALA A 91 -2.75 13.63 19.36
C ALA A 91 -1.69 13.75 18.26
N LEU A 92 -0.75 12.80 18.20
CA LEU A 92 0.26 12.74 17.15
C LEU A 92 -0.35 12.48 15.77
N GLY A 93 -1.29 11.55 15.66
CA GLY A 93 -1.94 11.20 14.40
C GLY A 93 -2.79 12.34 13.83
N VAL A 94 -3.61 12.98 14.66
CA VAL A 94 -4.39 14.16 14.27
C VAL A 94 -3.47 15.33 13.95
N GLY A 95 -2.44 15.57 14.77
CA GLY A 95 -1.44 16.60 14.51
C GLY A 95 -0.72 16.39 13.18
N GLN A 96 -0.24 15.16 12.92
CA GLN A 96 0.39 14.76 11.67
C GLN A 96 -0.56 14.97 10.48
N PHE A 97 -1.82 14.55 10.60
CA PHE A 97 -2.81 14.71 9.54
C PHE A 97 -3.04 16.19 9.21
N VAL A 98 -3.29 17.03 10.22
CA VAL A 98 -3.53 18.46 10.03
C VAL A 98 -2.31 19.15 9.43
N ILE A 99 -1.11 18.86 9.94
CA ILE A 99 0.13 19.45 9.41
C ILE A 99 0.34 19.06 7.94
N ASN A 100 0.19 17.78 7.60
CA ASN A 100 0.35 17.33 6.21
C ASN A 100 -0.75 17.88 5.29
N ALA A 101 -1.99 17.97 5.77
CA ALA A 101 -3.08 18.56 5.00
C ALA A 101 -2.82 20.06 4.71
N LEU A 102 -2.32 20.82 5.70
CA LEU A 102 -1.94 22.22 5.51
C LEU A 102 -0.77 22.37 4.53
N LEU A 103 0.26 21.52 4.65
CA LEU A 103 1.37 21.46 3.69
C LEU A 103 0.88 21.12 2.28
N GLY A 104 -0.05 20.17 2.15
CA GLY A 104 -0.69 19.81 0.89
C GLY A 104 -1.45 20.99 0.28
N LEU A 105 -2.28 21.69 1.08
CA LEU A 105 -3.00 22.88 0.63
C LEU A 105 -2.03 23.98 0.16
N LEU A 106 -0.93 24.20 0.86
CA LEU A 106 0.08 25.18 0.47
C LEU A 106 0.79 24.77 -0.84
N PHE A 107 1.20 23.52 -0.95
CA PHE A 107 1.91 22.99 -2.12
C PHE A 107 1.04 23.02 -3.38
N PHE A 108 -0.19 22.52 -3.31
CA PHE A 108 -1.10 22.51 -4.46
C PHE A 108 -1.66 23.91 -4.74
N GLY A 109 -1.84 24.74 -3.71
CA GLY A 109 -2.15 26.16 -3.85
C GLY A 109 -1.06 26.90 -4.64
N TRP A 110 0.21 26.61 -4.34
CA TRP A 110 1.35 27.17 -5.08
C TRP A 110 1.43 26.66 -6.53
N LEU A 111 1.03 25.40 -6.78
CA LEU A 111 0.93 24.82 -8.12
C LEU A 111 -0.19 25.43 -8.99
N GLY A 112 -1.01 26.33 -8.43
CA GLY A 112 -2.08 27.03 -9.15
C GLY A 112 -3.47 26.46 -8.92
N TYR A 113 -3.63 25.42 -8.10
CA TYR A 113 -4.94 24.93 -7.70
C TYR A 113 -5.57 25.92 -6.73
N ARG A 114 -6.69 26.53 -7.11
CA ARG A 114 -7.41 27.48 -6.26
C ARG A 114 -8.76 26.90 -5.85
N PRO A 115 -9.20 27.11 -4.59
CA PRO A 115 -10.56 26.81 -4.21
C PRO A 115 -11.48 27.84 -4.88
N GLY A 116 -12.32 27.39 -5.81
CA GLY A 116 -13.25 28.27 -6.54
C GLY A 116 -14.04 27.54 -7.63
N GLY A 117 -15.25 28.03 -7.93
CA GLY A 117 -16.06 27.55 -9.05
C GLY A 117 -16.79 26.21 -8.84
N GLY A 118 -16.83 25.68 -7.62
CA GLY A 118 -17.44 24.37 -7.31
C GLY A 118 -16.47 23.19 -7.34
N ASN A 119 -15.18 23.43 -7.63
CA ASN A 119 -14.16 22.39 -7.67
C ASN A 119 -13.47 22.24 -6.30
N PHE A 120 -13.51 21.02 -5.76
CA PHE A 120 -12.86 20.65 -4.49
C PHE A 120 -11.51 19.95 -4.71
N ASP A 121 -10.96 20.00 -5.92
CA ASP A 121 -9.73 19.30 -6.33
C ASP A 121 -8.54 19.60 -5.40
N LEU A 122 -8.38 20.87 -5.01
CA LEU A 122 -7.34 21.30 -4.07
C LEU A 122 -7.47 20.58 -2.73
N LEU A 123 -8.69 20.50 -2.20
CA LEU A 123 -8.97 19.86 -0.92
C LEU A 123 -8.79 18.35 -1.00
N TYR A 124 -9.30 17.71 -2.07
CA TYR A 124 -9.12 16.28 -2.29
C TYR A 124 -7.65 15.90 -2.35
N LEU A 125 -6.86 16.63 -3.12
CA LEU A 125 -5.45 16.33 -3.31
C LEU A 125 -4.63 16.56 -2.03
N ALA A 126 -4.95 17.63 -1.28
CA ALA A 126 -4.33 17.90 0.03
C ALA A 126 -4.68 16.84 1.09
N ILE A 127 -5.91 16.33 1.10
CA ILE A 127 -6.31 15.25 2.00
C ILE A 127 -5.64 13.94 1.61
N VAL A 128 -5.63 13.59 0.31
CA VAL A 128 -5.02 12.33 -0.17
C VAL A 128 -3.54 12.26 0.20
N ILE A 129 -2.78 13.35 0.02
CA ILE A 129 -1.35 13.36 0.37
C ILE A 129 -1.11 13.34 1.89
N SER A 130 -2.09 13.74 2.70
CA SER A 130 -1.97 13.74 4.16
C SER A 130 -2.15 12.37 4.81
N LEU A 131 -2.71 11.40 4.08
CA LEU A 131 -2.90 10.04 4.56
C LEU A 131 -1.58 9.26 4.53
N SER A 132 -1.21 8.67 5.66
CA SER A 132 -0.02 7.83 5.80
C SER A 132 -0.41 6.35 5.88
N SER A 133 0.24 5.51 5.07
CA SER A 133 0.12 4.05 5.19
C SER A 133 1.16 3.50 6.17
N THR A 134 0.85 3.57 7.47
CA THR A 134 1.74 3.12 8.55
C THR A 134 2.17 1.67 8.41
N LEU A 135 1.29 0.80 7.88
CA LEU A 135 1.57 -0.60 7.60
C LEU A 135 2.76 -0.77 6.65
N ILE A 136 2.84 0.05 5.60
CA ILE A 136 3.95 0.02 4.65
C ILE A 136 5.23 0.41 5.38
N VAL A 137 5.25 1.51 6.12
CA VAL A 137 6.45 1.98 6.84
C VAL A 137 6.95 0.93 7.84
N VAL A 138 6.07 0.32 8.63
CA VAL A 138 6.43 -0.74 9.57
C VAL A 138 7.01 -1.95 8.84
N LYS A 139 6.38 -2.38 7.74
CA LYS A 139 6.88 -3.48 6.92
C LYS A 139 8.24 -3.16 6.28
N LEU A 140 8.43 -1.93 5.80
CA LEU A 140 9.72 -1.45 5.27
C LEU A 140 10.83 -1.47 6.33
N LEU A 141 10.51 -1.03 7.55
CA LEU A 141 11.45 -1.06 8.67
C LEU A 141 11.79 -2.50 9.03
N ARG A 142 10.79 -3.37 9.16
CA ARG A 142 11.00 -4.79 9.50
C ARG A 142 11.83 -5.51 8.44
N ASP A 143 11.50 -5.33 7.16
CA ASP A 143 12.29 -5.88 6.05
C ASP A 143 13.75 -5.37 6.10
N LYS A 144 13.97 -4.09 6.38
CA LYS A 144 15.34 -3.55 6.57
C LYS A 144 16.07 -4.16 7.76
N PHE A 145 15.39 -4.40 8.88
CA PHE A 145 15.98 -5.02 10.07
C PHE A 145 16.28 -6.51 9.86
N GLU A 146 15.37 -7.27 9.26
CA GLU A 146 15.58 -8.68 8.90
C GLU A 146 16.77 -8.85 7.93
N LEU A 147 16.91 -7.94 6.95
CA LEU A 147 18.07 -7.92 6.05
C LEU A 147 19.38 -7.60 6.79
N LYS A 148 19.35 -6.74 7.81
CA LYS A 148 20.56 -6.37 8.58
C LYS A 148 21.04 -7.51 9.49
N VAL A 149 20.12 -8.33 10.01
CA VAL A 149 20.46 -9.51 10.83
C VAL A 149 21.04 -10.65 9.99
N LEU A 150 20.56 -10.86 8.76
CA LEU A 150 21.08 -11.90 7.86
C LEU A 150 22.39 -11.52 7.14
N SER A 151 22.65 -10.23 6.94
CA SER A 151 23.89 -9.74 6.31
C SER A 151 25.07 -9.57 7.29
N GLY A 152 24.95 -10.07 8.51
CA GLY A 152 25.94 -9.94 9.60
C GLY A 152 26.81 -11.18 9.82
N ARG A 153 27.42 -11.71 8.75
CA ARG A 153 28.76 -12.28 8.81
C ARG A 153 29.73 -11.25 8.27
#